data_AF-A0A170ZIR6-F1
#
_entry.id   AF-A0A170ZIR6-F1
#
_cell.length_a   1.000
_cell.length_b   1.000
_cell.length_c   1.000
_cell.angle_alpha   90.00
_cell.angle_beta   90.00
_cell.angle_gamma   90.00
#
_symmetry.space_group_name_H-M   'P 1'
#
loop_
_entity.id
_entity.type
_entity.pdbx_description
1 polymer ?
#
loop_
_entity_poly.entity_id
_entity_poly.type
_entity_poly.pdbx_seq_one_letter_code
_entity_poly.pdbx_strand_id
1 'polypeptide(L)'
;ANSFAPKCLVISTFLSSSDFLNELAMDKKVEITKHLGAKELALRGAYDPKTGRFLASGKQVLFIEVAPKLFDMESTLVKDIRTDEYIPLKEAIGKIVDPNDGSMIDPRTERNVPFFQAVKIGWIVSKKKARKKPHLTLREAVTSKILDPKTVRVKYEDEITTLHGAILDGILDPSEIRVWEDKGYVPLEYAVSTGLVDLNSGTYAQTNLSDGFRDGLVRPKNPPVSIE
;
A
#
# COMPACT_ATOMS: atom_id res chain seq x y z
N ALA A 1 -21.34 46.20 -35.61
CA ALA A 1 -21.32 46.40 -34.14
C ALA A 1 -22.74 46.22 -33.62
N ASN A 2 -23.01 45.09 -32.97
CA ASN A 2 -24.21 44.94 -32.13
C ASN A 2 -23.88 43.90 -31.05
N SER A 3 -23.95 44.38 -29.82
CA SER A 3 -23.55 43.74 -28.58
C SER A 3 -24.77 43.29 -27.78
N PHE A 4 -24.58 42.27 -26.94
CA PHE A 4 -25.45 41.79 -25.84
C PHE A 4 -26.74 41.07 -26.26
N ALA A 5 -27.14 39.90 -25.76
CA ALA A 5 -26.60 38.91 -24.82
C ALA A 5 -27.49 37.64 -24.91
N PRO A 6 -27.09 36.48 -24.36
CA PRO A 6 -28.07 35.59 -23.75
C PRO A 6 -27.79 35.40 -22.26
N LYS A 7 -28.88 35.52 -21.50
CA LYS A 7 -29.00 35.22 -20.07
C LYS A 7 -28.55 33.78 -19.81
N CYS A 8 -27.54 33.58 -18.96
CA CYS A 8 -27.30 32.27 -18.37
C CYS A 8 -27.68 32.33 -16.89
N LEU A 9 -28.61 31.44 -16.56
CA LEU A 9 -29.27 31.25 -15.28
C LEU A 9 -28.22 30.98 -14.19
N VAL A 10 -28.08 31.90 -13.25
CA VAL A 10 -27.26 31.67 -12.05
C VAL A 10 -28.09 30.76 -11.13
N ILE A 11 -27.78 29.47 -11.10
CA ILE A 11 -28.27 28.57 -10.05
C ILE A 11 -27.45 28.91 -8.80
N SER A 12 -27.89 29.92 -8.05
CA SER A 12 -27.32 30.26 -6.75
C SER A 12 -27.81 29.24 -5.72
N THR A 13 -27.10 28.14 -5.59
CA THR A 13 -27.09 27.39 -4.33
C THR A 13 -25.72 27.65 -3.70
N PHE A 14 -25.72 28.53 -2.69
CA PHE A 14 -24.56 28.79 -1.85
C PHE A 14 -24.23 27.51 -1.09
N LEU A 15 -23.35 26.68 -1.63
CA LEU A 15 -22.66 25.67 -0.85
C LEU A 15 -21.64 26.39 0.04
N SER A 16 -21.63 26.06 1.33
CA SER A 16 -20.69 26.70 2.27
C SER A 16 -19.25 26.32 1.91
N SER A 17 -18.27 27.18 2.19
CA SER A 17 -16.86 26.88 1.94
C SER A 17 -16.38 25.60 2.64
N SER A 18 -17.03 25.19 3.74
CA SER A 18 -16.80 23.89 4.39
C SER A 18 -17.35 22.70 3.61
N ASP A 19 -18.45 22.86 2.88
CA ASP A 19 -19.00 21.80 2.01
C ASP A 19 -18.10 21.60 0.78
N PHE A 20 -17.60 22.71 0.21
CA PHE A 20 -16.66 22.68 -0.92
C PHE A 20 -15.31 22.04 -0.54
N LEU A 21 -14.83 22.27 0.69
CA LEU A 21 -13.60 21.63 1.19
C LEU A 21 -13.81 20.14 1.54
N ASN A 22 -14.99 19.74 2.02
CA ASN A 22 -15.32 18.32 2.24
C ASN A 22 -15.45 17.55 0.91
N GLU A 23 -15.99 18.18 -0.13
CA GLU A 23 -16.12 17.59 -1.46
C GLU A 23 -14.76 17.41 -2.14
N LEU A 24 -13.84 18.38 -1.99
CA LEU A 24 -12.44 18.26 -2.43
C LEU A 24 -11.60 17.27 -1.61
N ALA A 25 -11.98 16.97 -0.37
CA ALA A 25 -11.28 16.00 0.48
C ALA A 25 -11.65 14.54 0.19
N MET A 26 -12.78 14.29 -0.50
CA MET A 26 -13.25 12.95 -0.84
C MET A 26 -12.72 12.42 -2.18
N ASP A 27 -11.99 13.23 -2.96
CA ASP A 27 -11.59 12.85 -4.32
C ASP A 27 -10.40 11.88 -4.37
N LYS A 28 -9.71 11.68 -3.24
CA LYS A 28 -8.65 10.67 -3.12
C LYS A 28 -9.21 9.40 -2.49
N LYS A 29 -9.56 8.45 -3.36
CA LYS A 29 -9.92 7.08 -2.97
C LYS A 29 -8.89 6.54 -1.96
N VAL A 30 -9.39 5.96 -0.89
CA VAL A 30 -8.63 5.28 0.15
C VAL A 30 -8.02 4.03 -0.46
N GLU A 31 -6.70 3.89 -0.34
CA GLU A 31 -6.05 2.63 -0.69
C GLU A 31 -6.19 1.63 0.46
N ILE A 32 -6.52 0.38 0.13
CA ILE A 32 -6.58 -0.69 1.11
C ILE A 32 -5.16 -1.10 1.51
N THR A 33 -4.78 -0.75 2.74
CA THR A 33 -3.52 -1.14 3.37
C THR A 33 -3.77 -2.01 4.60
N LYS A 34 -2.77 -2.80 5.02
CA LYS A 34 -2.84 -3.60 6.26
C LYS A 34 -3.13 -2.80 7.53
N HIS A 35 -2.91 -1.48 7.48
CA HIS A 35 -3.14 -0.55 8.57
C HIS A 35 -4.49 0.19 8.45
N LEU A 36 -5.24 -0.03 7.35
CA LEU A 36 -6.57 0.53 7.19
C LEU A 36 -7.49 -0.05 8.28
N GLY A 37 -7.98 0.82 9.15
CA GLY A 37 -8.85 0.46 10.26
C GLY A 37 -10.05 1.39 10.36
N ALA A 38 -11.00 1.02 11.22
CA ALA A 38 -12.22 1.79 11.48
C ALA A 38 -11.94 3.25 11.85
N LYS A 39 -10.84 3.52 12.57
CA LYS A 39 -10.42 4.86 12.97
C LYS A 39 -10.09 5.76 11.77
N GLU A 40 -9.39 5.22 10.77
CA GLU A 40 -9.01 5.99 9.56
C GLU A 40 -10.26 6.36 8.75
N LEU A 41 -11.18 5.42 8.55
CA LEU A 41 -12.44 5.72 7.86
C LEU A 41 -13.35 6.64 8.68
N ALA A 42 -13.30 6.56 10.01
CA ALA A 42 -14.03 7.47 10.88
C ALA A 42 -13.54 8.91 10.80
N LEU A 43 -12.23 9.12 10.70
CA LEU A 43 -11.65 10.45 10.47
C LEU A 43 -12.11 11.06 9.14
N ARG A 44 -12.39 10.22 8.14
CA ARG A 44 -12.94 10.62 6.84
C ARG A 44 -14.47 10.78 6.82
N GLY A 45 -15.13 10.60 7.97
CA GLY A 45 -16.59 10.65 8.06
C GLY A 45 -17.32 9.51 7.33
N ALA A 46 -16.59 8.44 7.01
CA ALA A 46 -17.06 7.33 6.19
C ALA A 46 -17.46 6.09 7.00
N TYR A 47 -17.16 6.07 8.30
CA TYR A 47 -17.44 4.96 9.20
C TYR A 47 -17.68 5.45 10.61
N ASP A 48 -18.68 4.88 11.29
CA ASP A 48 -18.90 5.11 12.71
C ASP A 48 -18.35 3.93 13.52
N PRO A 49 -17.25 4.12 14.28
CA PRO A 49 -16.65 3.05 15.06
C PRO A 49 -17.49 2.63 16.26
N LYS A 50 -18.48 3.45 16.68
CA LYS A 50 -19.39 3.10 17.79
C LYS A 50 -20.51 2.18 17.34
N THR A 51 -21.10 2.47 16.18
CA THR A 51 -22.21 1.67 15.64
C THR A 51 -21.76 0.57 14.70
N GLY A 52 -20.50 0.60 14.24
CA GLY A 52 -19.95 -0.35 13.29
C GLY A 52 -20.50 -0.18 11.87
N ARG A 53 -21.13 0.96 11.56
CA ARG A 53 -21.83 1.23 10.30
C ARG A 53 -21.04 2.18 9.42
N PHE A 54 -21.20 2.02 8.11
CA PHE A 54 -20.69 2.97 7.14
C PHE A 54 -21.55 4.23 7.12
N LEU A 55 -20.89 5.37 6.90
CA LEU A 55 -21.52 6.67 6.80
C LEU A 55 -21.22 7.30 5.43
N ALA A 56 -22.19 8.00 4.87
CA ALA A 56 -21.99 8.92 3.76
C ALA A 56 -22.60 10.27 4.15
N SER A 57 -21.77 11.32 4.16
CA SER A 57 -22.21 12.67 4.53
C SER A 57 -22.98 12.73 5.87
N GLY A 58 -22.53 11.95 6.86
CA GLY A 58 -23.13 11.88 8.20
C GLY A 58 -24.38 11.00 8.34
N LYS A 59 -24.83 10.32 7.28
CA LYS A 59 -25.96 9.37 7.33
C LYS A 59 -25.48 7.93 7.21
N GLN A 60 -26.14 7.01 7.92
CA GLN A 60 -25.88 5.58 7.77
C GLN A 60 -26.27 5.10 6.38
N VAL A 61 -25.35 4.39 5.74
CA VAL A 61 -25.52 3.83 4.40
C VAL A 61 -24.99 2.41 4.35
N LEU A 62 -25.38 1.69 3.30
CA LEU A 62 -24.88 0.35 3.03
C LEU A 62 -23.45 0.41 2.49
N PHE A 63 -22.69 -0.67 2.71
CA PHE A 63 -21.33 -0.79 2.20
C PHE A 63 -21.28 -0.59 0.67
N ILE A 64 -22.23 -1.14 -0.08
CA ILE A 64 -22.27 -1.00 -1.54
C ILE A 64 -22.39 0.45 -2.04
N GLU A 65 -23.02 1.34 -1.26
CA GLU A 65 -23.19 2.75 -1.63
C GLU A 65 -21.94 3.58 -1.35
N VAL A 66 -21.20 3.22 -0.31
CA VAL A 66 -20.00 3.93 0.14
C VAL A 66 -18.73 3.38 -0.50
N ALA A 67 -18.67 2.08 -0.78
CA ALA A 67 -17.50 1.39 -1.33
C ALA A 67 -16.94 2.04 -2.61
N PRO A 68 -17.73 2.43 -3.63
CA PRO A 68 -17.17 3.03 -4.84
C PRO A 68 -16.63 4.45 -4.63
N LYS A 69 -17.07 5.14 -3.56
CA LYS A 69 -16.60 6.46 -3.16
C LYS A 69 -15.32 6.36 -2.33
N LEU A 70 -15.20 5.32 -1.51
CA LEU A 70 -14.05 5.12 -0.64
C LEU A 70 -12.93 4.37 -1.32
N PHE A 71 -13.24 3.34 -2.09
CA PHE A 71 -12.28 2.42 -2.65
C PHE A 71 -12.37 2.41 -4.17
N ASP A 72 -11.28 2.00 -4.79
CA ASP A 72 -11.30 1.70 -6.20
C ASP A 72 -11.77 0.26 -6.41
N MET A 73 -12.94 0.11 -7.03
CA MET A 73 -13.64 -1.17 -7.18
C MET A 73 -12.93 -2.15 -8.13
N GLU A 74 -12.08 -1.63 -9.03
CA GLU A 74 -11.33 -2.41 -10.02
C GLU A 74 -9.91 -2.73 -9.55
N SER A 75 -9.32 -1.83 -8.76
CA SER A 75 -8.01 -2.07 -8.15
C SER A 75 -8.12 -2.71 -6.77
N THR A 76 -9.29 -2.82 -6.15
CA THR A 76 -9.46 -3.64 -4.94
C THR A 76 -9.80 -5.06 -5.34
N LEU A 77 -9.03 -6.01 -4.82
CA LEU A 77 -9.20 -7.44 -5.03
C LEU A 77 -9.66 -8.11 -3.73
N VAL A 78 -10.60 -9.04 -3.88
CA VAL A 78 -11.13 -9.87 -2.82
C VAL A 78 -10.78 -11.31 -3.11
N LYS A 79 -10.22 -12.00 -2.12
CA LYS A 79 -9.87 -13.40 -2.19
C LYS A 79 -11.12 -14.26 -2.01
N ASP A 80 -11.41 -15.09 -3.00
CA ASP A 80 -12.36 -16.17 -2.88
C ASP A 80 -11.71 -17.32 -2.12
N ILE A 81 -12.25 -17.62 -0.94
CA ILE A 81 -11.72 -18.63 -0.02
C ILE A 81 -11.98 -20.05 -0.55
N ARG A 82 -12.94 -20.22 -1.47
CA ARG A 82 -13.29 -21.52 -2.06
C ARG A 82 -12.34 -21.90 -3.19
N THR A 83 -11.95 -20.94 -4.02
CA THR A 83 -11.08 -21.15 -5.20
C THR A 83 -9.63 -20.71 -4.97
N ASP A 84 -9.37 -19.97 -3.88
CA ASP A 84 -8.11 -19.28 -3.58
C ASP A 84 -7.74 -18.18 -4.59
N GLU A 85 -8.68 -17.77 -5.45
CA GLU A 85 -8.47 -16.75 -6.49
C GLU A 85 -8.87 -15.35 -6.03
N TYR A 86 -8.26 -14.32 -6.64
CA TYR A 86 -8.61 -12.93 -6.37
C TYR A 86 -9.53 -12.38 -7.45
N ILE A 87 -10.70 -11.91 -7.05
CA ILE A 87 -11.67 -11.25 -7.93
C ILE A 87 -11.80 -9.75 -7.60
N PRO A 88 -12.17 -8.87 -8.55
CA PRO A 88 -12.40 -7.46 -8.27
C PRO A 88 -13.52 -7.25 -7.24
N LEU A 89 -13.38 -6.24 -6.38
CA LEU A 89 -14.37 -5.91 -5.34
C LEU A 89 -15.76 -5.67 -5.93
N LYS A 90 -15.82 -5.07 -7.13
CA LYS A 90 -17.08 -4.86 -7.87
C LYS A 90 -17.89 -6.14 -8.06
N GLU A 91 -17.20 -7.25 -8.35
CA GLU A 91 -17.83 -8.54 -8.58
C GLU A 91 -18.01 -9.34 -7.28
N ALA A 92 -17.17 -9.06 -6.29
CA ALA A 92 -17.20 -9.74 -4.99
C ALA A 92 -18.38 -9.30 -4.13
N ILE A 93 -18.83 -8.04 -4.23
CA ILE A 93 -20.00 -7.56 -3.50
C ILE A 93 -21.25 -8.32 -3.93
N GLY A 94 -21.98 -8.84 -2.97
CA GLY A 94 -23.17 -9.67 -3.17
C GLY A 94 -22.89 -11.15 -3.41
N LYS A 95 -21.65 -11.53 -3.75
CA LYS A 95 -21.24 -12.94 -3.89
C LYS A 95 -20.47 -13.45 -2.67
N ILE A 96 -19.43 -12.71 -2.29
CA ILE A 96 -18.48 -13.06 -1.23
C ILE A 96 -18.51 -12.02 -0.11
N VAL A 97 -18.65 -10.75 -0.48
CA VAL A 97 -18.74 -9.61 0.44
C VAL A 97 -20.20 -9.20 0.60
N ASP A 98 -20.67 -9.07 1.83
CA ASP A 98 -22.02 -8.62 2.14
C ASP A 98 -22.19 -7.14 1.72
N PRO A 99 -23.23 -6.81 0.92
CA PRO A 99 -23.46 -5.46 0.43
C PRO A 99 -23.88 -4.45 1.52
N ASN A 100 -24.35 -4.92 2.67
CA ASN A 100 -24.84 -4.07 3.75
C ASN A 100 -23.71 -3.55 4.63
N ASP A 101 -22.83 -4.44 5.07
CA ASP A 101 -21.78 -4.12 6.06
C ASP A 101 -20.36 -4.47 5.60
N GLY A 102 -20.19 -4.99 4.39
CA GLY A 102 -18.88 -5.34 3.83
C GLY A 102 -18.22 -6.54 4.52
N SER A 103 -18.96 -7.30 5.33
CA SER A 103 -18.45 -8.52 5.95
C SER A 103 -18.32 -9.67 4.94
N MET A 104 -17.44 -10.62 5.24
CA MET A 104 -17.25 -11.84 4.46
C MET A 104 -17.60 -13.04 5.32
N ILE A 105 -18.10 -14.12 4.73
CA ILE A 105 -18.31 -15.39 5.44
C ILE A 105 -17.16 -16.31 5.09
N ASP A 106 -16.48 -16.85 6.11
CA ASP A 106 -15.52 -17.93 5.92
C ASP A 106 -16.26 -19.24 5.61
N PRO A 107 -16.15 -19.81 4.40
CA PRO A 107 -16.82 -21.06 4.06
C PRO A 107 -16.27 -22.28 4.82
N ARG A 108 -15.10 -22.16 5.48
CA ARG A 108 -14.50 -23.25 6.26
C ARG A 108 -14.96 -23.29 7.70
N THR A 109 -15.18 -22.12 8.30
CA THR A 109 -15.55 -21.99 9.72
C THR A 109 -16.97 -21.48 9.93
N GLU A 110 -17.65 -21.08 8.84
CA GLU A 110 -18.97 -20.43 8.81
C GLU A 110 -19.04 -19.15 9.67
N ARG A 111 -17.89 -18.53 9.94
CA ARG A 111 -17.80 -17.31 10.75
C ARG A 111 -17.89 -16.08 9.88
N ASN A 112 -18.61 -15.08 10.38
CA ASN A 112 -18.59 -13.74 9.82
C ASN A 112 -17.24 -13.06 10.15
N VAL A 113 -16.55 -12.61 9.12
CA VAL A 113 -15.30 -11.87 9.17
C VAL A 113 -15.60 -10.43 8.74
N PRO A 114 -15.56 -9.46 9.66
CA PRO A 114 -15.79 -8.05 9.34
C PRO A 114 -14.79 -7.51 8.32
N PHE A 115 -15.19 -6.50 7.55
CA PHE A 115 -14.35 -5.87 6.51
C PHE A 115 -12.90 -5.59 6.95
N PHE A 116 -12.70 -4.89 8.07
CA PHE A 116 -11.36 -4.55 8.55
C PHE A 116 -10.54 -5.76 8.97
N GLN A 117 -11.20 -6.82 9.45
CA GLN A 117 -10.53 -8.07 9.75
C GLN A 117 -10.11 -8.77 8.46
N ALA A 118 -10.98 -8.80 7.45
CA ALA A 118 -10.68 -9.33 6.12
C ALA A 118 -9.50 -8.60 5.45
N VAL A 119 -9.40 -7.28 5.62
CA VAL A 119 -8.22 -6.50 5.17
C VAL A 119 -6.95 -6.91 5.91
N LYS A 120 -7.01 -7.06 7.24
CA LYS A 120 -5.83 -7.43 8.07
C LYS A 120 -5.29 -8.82 7.74
N ILE A 121 -6.16 -9.79 7.49
CA ILE A 121 -5.77 -11.16 7.12
C ILE A 121 -5.44 -11.32 5.63
N GLY A 122 -5.56 -10.25 4.83
CA GLY A 122 -5.22 -10.24 3.42
C GLY A 122 -6.26 -10.85 2.49
N TRP A 123 -7.52 -10.99 2.94
CA TRP A 123 -8.62 -11.40 2.07
C TRP A 123 -9.10 -10.25 1.18
N ILE A 124 -8.92 -9.02 1.62
CA ILE A 124 -9.20 -7.83 0.80
C ILE A 124 -7.90 -7.04 0.67
N VAL A 125 -7.42 -6.88 -0.56
CA VAL A 125 -6.12 -6.26 -0.87
C VAL A 125 -6.25 -5.31 -2.05
N SER A 126 -5.39 -4.29 -2.11
CA SER A 126 -5.26 -3.50 -3.34
C SER A 126 -4.40 -4.25 -4.37
N LYS A 127 -4.72 -4.09 -5.65
CA LYS A 127 -4.07 -4.66 -6.84
C LYS A 127 -2.60 -4.27 -6.92
N LYS A 128 -2.24 -3.07 -6.43
CA LYS A 128 -0.84 -2.64 -6.25
C LYS A 128 -0.06 -3.60 -5.34
N LYS A 129 -0.70 -4.14 -4.28
CA LYS A 129 -0.09 -5.11 -3.36
C LYS A 129 -0.27 -6.57 -3.78
N ALA A 130 -1.28 -6.87 -4.59
CA ALA A 130 -1.49 -8.23 -5.11
C ALA A 130 -0.56 -8.57 -6.29
N ARG A 131 0.03 -7.57 -6.95
CA ARG A 131 1.10 -7.82 -7.92
C ARG A 131 2.28 -8.47 -7.20
N LYS A 132 2.76 -9.60 -7.74
CA LYS A 132 4.07 -10.13 -7.36
C LYS A 132 5.09 -9.03 -7.58
N LYS A 133 5.63 -8.49 -6.49
CA LYS A 133 6.74 -7.55 -6.56
C LYS A 133 7.92 -8.27 -7.22
N PRO A 134 8.71 -7.57 -8.03
CA PRO A 134 9.86 -8.19 -8.67
C PRO A 134 10.88 -8.53 -7.58
N HIS A 135 11.52 -9.69 -7.67
CA HIS A 135 12.66 -10.03 -6.82
C HIS A 135 13.93 -9.60 -7.55
N LEU A 136 14.30 -8.33 -7.39
CA LEU A 136 15.44 -7.75 -8.09
C LEU A 136 16.71 -7.89 -7.26
N THR A 137 17.82 -8.16 -7.93
CA THR A 137 19.15 -7.97 -7.34
C THR A 137 19.47 -6.48 -7.20
N LEU A 138 20.38 -6.12 -6.29
CA LEU A 138 20.85 -4.73 -6.17
C LEU A 138 21.37 -4.18 -7.52
N ARG A 139 22.00 -5.03 -8.32
CA ARG A 139 22.52 -4.68 -9.65
C ARG A 139 21.40 -4.35 -10.62
N GLU A 140 20.38 -5.18 -10.70
CA GLU A 140 19.22 -4.95 -11.55
C GLU A 140 18.47 -3.70 -11.10
N ALA A 141 18.30 -3.50 -9.80
CA ALA A 141 17.66 -2.31 -9.27
C ALA A 141 18.37 -1.01 -9.69
N VAL A 142 19.71 -0.96 -9.68
CA VAL A 142 20.47 0.18 -10.19
C VAL A 142 20.32 0.33 -11.70
N THR A 143 20.42 -0.78 -12.44
CA THR A 143 20.35 -0.80 -13.92
C THR A 143 18.98 -0.33 -14.42
N SER A 144 17.92 -0.78 -13.77
CA SER A 144 16.53 -0.42 -14.05
C SER A 144 16.14 0.97 -13.52
N LYS A 145 17.08 1.73 -12.96
CA LYS A 145 16.86 3.05 -12.32
C LYS A 145 15.81 3.02 -11.20
N ILE A 146 15.62 1.85 -10.58
CA ILE A 146 14.75 1.64 -9.43
C ILE A 146 15.48 2.08 -8.16
N LEU A 147 16.76 1.72 -8.01
CA LEU A 147 17.62 2.19 -6.93
C LEU A 147 18.50 3.34 -7.43
N ASP A 148 18.39 4.51 -6.81
CA ASP A 148 19.34 5.60 -7.03
C ASP A 148 20.57 5.40 -6.11
N PRO A 149 21.77 5.16 -6.66
CA PRO A 149 22.98 4.92 -5.86
C PRO A 149 23.45 6.16 -5.07
N LYS A 150 23.04 7.38 -5.46
CA LYS A 150 23.44 8.60 -4.74
C LYS A 150 22.64 8.80 -3.47
N THR A 151 21.31 8.71 -3.60
CA THR A 151 20.38 8.90 -2.49
C THR A 151 20.10 7.62 -1.70
N VAL A 152 20.46 6.45 -2.25
CA VAL A 152 20.19 5.11 -1.72
C VAL A 152 18.70 4.92 -1.43
N ARG A 153 17.87 5.47 -2.33
CA ARG A 153 16.41 5.39 -2.31
C ARG A 153 15.94 4.47 -3.42
N VAL A 154 14.96 3.64 -3.10
CA VAL A 154 14.32 2.73 -4.05
C VAL A 154 13.00 3.34 -4.45
N LYS A 155 12.82 3.62 -5.75
CA LYS A 155 11.56 4.08 -6.33
C LYS A 155 10.90 2.92 -7.08
N TYR A 156 9.72 2.51 -6.63
CA TYR A 156 8.92 1.46 -7.27
C TYR A 156 7.44 1.88 -7.31
N GLU A 157 6.80 1.80 -8.49
CA GLU A 157 5.39 2.21 -8.72
C GLU A 157 5.03 3.60 -8.13
N ASP A 158 5.92 4.58 -8.31
CA ASP A 158 5.82 5.95 -7.79
C ASP A 158 5.87 6.12 -6.27
N GLU A 159 6.12 5.04 -5.53
CA GLU A 159 6.47 5.08 -4.12
C GLU A 159 7.99 5.11 -3.94
N ILE A 160 8.46 5.95 -3.02
CA ILE A 160 9.87 6.04 -2.64
C ILE A 160 10.02 5.37 -1.28
N THR A 161 10.84 4.33 -1.22
CA THR A 161 11.16 3.60 -0.01
C THR A 161 12.67 3.60 0.28
N THR A 162 13.04 3.20 1.48
CA THR A 162 14.43 2.99 1.90
C THR A 162 14.96 1.66 1.38
N LEU A 163 16.28 1.46 1.44
CA LEU A 163 16.90 0.19 1.05
C LEU A 163 16.35 -1.00 1.86
N HIS A 164 16.29 -0.87 3.19
CA HIS A 164 15.73 -1.89 4.07
C HIS A 164 14.23 -2.09 3.83
N GLY A 165 13.49 -1.01 3.58
CA GLY A 165 12.07 -1.05 3.26
C GLY A 165 11.81 -1.87 2.00
N ALA A 166 12.61 -1.66 0.94
CA ALA A 166 12.52 -2.44 -0.30
C ALA A 166 12.84 -3.93 -0.12
N ILE A 167 13.76 -4.27 0.80
CA ILE A 167 14.07 -5.67 1.14
C ILE A 167 12.90 -6.30 1.89
N LEU A 168 12.37 -5.63 2.93
CA LEU A 168 11.18 -6.10 3.67
C LEU A 168 9.95 -6.20 2.77
N ASP A 169 9.83 -5.29 1.81
CA ASP A 169 8.77 -5.28 0.83
C ASP A 169 8.91 -6.39 -0.20
N GLY A 170 10.04 -7.09 -0.26
CA GLY A 170 10.31 -8.17 -1.22
C GLY A 170 10.62 -7.67 -2.63
N ILE A 171 10.92 -6.38 -2.80
CA ILE A 171 11.35 -5.78 -4.08
C ILE A 171 12.81 -6.13 -4.36
N LEU A 172 13.62 -6.18 -3.30
CA LEU A 172 15.02 -6.57 -3.36
C LEU A 172 15.21 -7.96 -2.76
N ASP A 173 15.99 -8.79 -3.44
CA ASP A 173 16.35 -10.11 -2.94
C ASP A 173 17.49 -10.00 -1.89
N PRO A 174 17.23 -10.36 -0.61
CA PRO A 174 18.24 -10.30 0.45
C PRO A 174 19.38 -11.32 0.25
N SER A 175 19.14 -12.43 -0.44
CA SER A 175 20.11 -13.52 -0.61
C SER A 175 21.31 -13.11 -1.48
N GLU A 176 21.09 -12.13 -2.35
CA GLU A 176 22.08 -11.53 -3.26
C GLU A 176 22.77 -10.29 -2.68
N ILE A 177 22.51 -9.97 -1.42
CA ILE A 177 23.15 -8.87 -0.68
C ILE A 177 24.23 -9.43 0.25
N ARG A 178 25.37 -8.73 0.29
CA ARG A 178 26.48 -8.99 1.21
C ARG A 178 26.77 -7.73 2.01
N VAL A 179 27.03 -7.91 3.29
CA VAL A 179 27.42 -6.83 4.20
C VAL A 179 28.79 -7.10 4.77
N TRP A 180 29.56 -6.05 5.05
CA TRP A 180 30.86 -6.16 5.67
C TRP A 180 30.71 -6.49 7.15
N GLU A 181 31.43 -7.50 7.60
CA GLU A 181 31.67 -7.79 9.01
C GLU A 181 33.18 -7.72 9.21
N ASP A 182 33.67 -7.41 10.41
CA ASP A 182 35.08 -7.12 10.75
C ASP A 182 36.15 -7.83 9.88
N LYS A 183 35.95 -9.12 9.58
CA LYS A 183 36.90 -10.00 8.87
C LYS A 183 36.55 -10.27 7.40
N GLY A 184 35.43 -9.78 6.89
CA GLY A 184 35.04 -9.95 5.49
C GLY A 184 33.55 -9.78 5.21
N TYR A 185 33.15 -9.97 3.96
CA TYR A 185 31.75 -9.87 3.55
C TYR A 185 30.96 -11.13 3.89
N VAL A 186 29.86 -10.97 4.61
CA VAL A 186 28.93 -12.03 4.99
C VAL A 186 27.56 -11.84 4.30
N PRO A 187 26.77 -12.91 4.13
CA PRO A 187 25.38 -12.82 3.66
C PRO A 187 24.53 -11.90 4.55
N LEU A 188 23.64 -11.12 3.93
CA LEU A 188 22.71 -10.26 4.69
C LEU A 188 21.87 -11.07 5.69
N GLU A 189 21.40 -12.25 5.30
CA GLU A 189 20.64 -13.15 6.19
C GLU A 189 21.43 -13.54 7.45
N TYR A 190 22.73 -13.79 7.28
CA TYR A 190 23.62 -14.07 8.41
C TYR A 190 23.71 -12.84 9.32
N ALA A 191 23.98 -11.67 8.76
CA ALA A 191 24.08 -10.42 9.51
C ALA A 191 22.79 -10.04 10.25
N VAL A 192 21.61 -10.38 9.69
CA VAL A 192 20.33 -10.20 10.38
C VAL A 192 20.21 -11.16 11.54
N SER A 193 20.59 -12.43 11.36
CA SER A 193 20.53 -13.43 12.42
C SER A 193 21.52 -13.18 13.57
N THR A 194 22.68 -12.57 13.30
CA THR A 194 23.64 -12.16 14.33
C THR A 194 23.30 -10.81 14.98
N GLY A 195 22.29 -10.10 14.48
CA GLY A 195 21.90 -8.77 14.97
C GLY A 195 22.81 -7.64 14.49
N LEU A 196 23.72 -7.89 13.56
CA LEU A 196 24.53 -6.86 12.90
C LEU A 196 23.67 -5.92 12.05
N VAL A 197 22.58 -6.44 11.47
CA VAL A 197 21.60 -5.66 10.70
C VAL A 197 20.21 -5.86 11.30
N ASP A 198 19.51 -4.76 11.60
CA ASP A 198 18.08 -4.79 11.88
C ASP A 198 17.33 -4.20 10.68
N LEU A 199 16.65 -5.07 9.92
CA LEU A 199 15.87 -4.66 8.76
C LEU A 199 14.61 -3.86 9.13
N ASN A 200 14.07 -4.01 10.34
CA ASN A 200 12.86 -3.30 10.77
C ASN A 200 13.16 -1.81 11.04
N SER A 201 14.30 -1.52 11.68
CA SER A 201 14.75 -0.15 11.93
C SER A 201 15.65 0.40 10.81
N GLY A 202 16.21 -0.48 9.96
CA GLY A 202 17.19 -0.12 8.94
C GLY A 202 18.60 0.12 9.49
N THR A 203 18.84 -0.26 10.75
CA THR A 203 20.12 -0.08 11.45
C THR A 203 21.11 -1.14 11.00
N TYR A 204 22.36 -0.73 10.77
CA TYR A 204 23.47 -1.62 10.44
C TYR A 204 24.66 -1.23 11.32
N ALA A 205 25.08 -2.15 12.19
CA ALA A 205 26.08 -1.90 13.24
C ALA A 205 25.76 -0.62 14.05
N GLN A 206 26.55 0.44 13.87
CA GLN A 206 26.36 1.75 14.52
C GLN A 206 25.77 2.81 13.57
N THR A 207 25.47 2.47 12.32
CA THR A 207 25.00 3.38 11.28
C THR A 207 23.71 2.85 10.62
N ASN A 208 23.34 3.36 9.45
CA ASN A 208 22.20 2.87 8.67
C ASN A 208 22.65 1.98 7.51
N LEU A 209 21.78 1.06 7.11
CA LEU A 209 21.99 0.20 5.96
C LEU A 209 22.21 1.01 4.66
N SER A 210 21.52 2.16 4.53
CA SER A 210 21.70 3.07 3.39
C SER A 210 23.08 3.71 3.35
N ASP A 211 23.63 4.08 4.51
CA ASP A 211 24.98 4.66 4.60
C ASP A 211 26.03 3.58 4.32
N GLY A 212 25.83 2.37 4.86
CA GLY A 212 26.67 1.21 4.56
C GLY A 212 26.74 0.88 3.06
N PHE A 213 25.67 1.08 2.30
CA PHE A 213 25.70 0.93 0.84
C PHE A 213 26.55 2.00 0.15
N ARG A 214 26.46 3.26 0.60
CA ARG A 214 27.28 4.36 0.07
C ARG A 214 28.77 4.16 0.39
N ASP A 215 29.06 3.65 1.57
CA ASP A 215 30.42 3.38 2.04
C ASP A 215 31.01 2.09 1.45
N GLY A 216 30.24 1.38 0.61
CA GLY A 216 30.65 0.12 -0.02
C GLY A 216 30.64 -1.09 0.93
N LEU A 217 30.23 -0.90 2.19
CA LEU A 217 30.08 -1.96 3.19
C LEU A 217 28.91 -2.89 2.86
N VAL A 218 27.90 -2.40 2.15
CA VAL A 218 26.78 -3.20 1.63
C VAL A 218 26.90 -3.27 0.11
N ARG A 219 27.03 -4.48 -0.44
CA ARG A 219 27.25 -4.68 -1.88
C ARG A 219 26.51 -5.90 -2.42
N PRO A 220 26.27 -5.96 -3.75
CA PRO A 220 25.79 -7.19 -4.37
C PRO A 220 26.82 -8.32 -4.22
N LYS A 221 26.33 -9.56 -4.13
CA LYS A 221 27.13 -10.79 -4.03
C LYS A 221 28.17 -10.94 -5.14
N ASN A 222 27.81 -10.55 -6.37
CA ASN A 222 28.71 -10.53 -7.51
C ASN A 222 29.01 -9.07 -7.91
N PRO A 223 30.02 -8.41 -7.32
CA PRO A 223 30.45 -7.10 -7.78
C PRO A 223 31.02 -7.22 -9.21
N PRO A 224 30.90 -6.18 -10.04
CA PRO A 224 31.57 -6.17 -11.35
C PRO A 224 33.07 -6.35 -11.14
N VAL A 225 33.65 -7.31 -11.84
CA VAL A 225 35.10 -7.48 -11.89
C VAL A 225 35.63 -6.29 -12.68
N SER A 226 36.36 -5.39 -12.01
CA SER A 226 37.20 -4.42 -12.72
C SER A 226 38.23 -5.22 -13.50
N ILE A 227 38.09 -5.25 -14.83
CA ILE A 227 39.17 -5.71 -15.71
C ILE A 227 40.10 -4.50 -15.82
N GLU A 228 41.18 -4.52 -15.04
CA GLU A 228 42.36 -3.67 -15.27
C GLU A 228 43.09 -4.11 -16.55
#